data_AF-A0A0S7YCY7-F1
#
_entry.id   AF-A0A0S7YCY7-F1
#
_cell.length_a   1.000
_cell.length_b   1.000
_cell.length_c   1.000
_cell.angle_alpha   90.00
_cell.angle_beta   90.00
_cell.angle_gamma   90.00
#
_symmetry.space_group_name_H-M   'P 1'
#
loop_
_entity.id
_entity.type
_entity.pdbx_description
1 polymer ?
#
loop_
_entity_poly.entity_id
_entity_poly.type
_entity_poly.pdbx_seq_one_letter_code
_entity_poly.pdbx_strand_id
1 'polypeptide(L)'
;MFRKNFSCIKIVLCSVGLLLILTHLDFLDAADRPGAVFLMIPPGARALGMGAAFTGSCNDPSSFYYNPGALAFYDRFGLVVLNQGLPPGIGRLLEQGIVGGSGAIFYGETIHLEPAWLWQLSDMRYVYGSYAIPVDGIGNFSLHLTYLNTGETEVRNFEGVLLGTYESYDAAVSLSFGKTFFSRLGIGVTGKYIYSYLVPAWV
;
A
#
# COMPACT_ATOMS: atom_id res chain seq x y z
N MET A 1 -11.66 44.44 37.93
CA MET A 1 -11.70 42.96 37.91
C MET A 1 -12.74 42.47 36.88
N PHE A 2 -12.51 42.65 35.56
CA PHE A 2 -13.54 42.32 34.53
C PHE A 2 -12.97 41.99 33.12
N ARG A 3 -11.78 41.39 33.01
CA ARG A 3 -11.09 41.17 31.71
C ARG A 3 -10.99 39.70 31.25
N LYS A 4 -11.51 38.72 32.03
CA LYS A 4 -11.36 37.28 31.74
C LYS A 4 -12.48 36.65 30.88
N ASN A 5 -13.64 37.28 30.73
CA ASN A 5 -14.82 36.63 30.12
C ASN A 5 -14.88 36.71 28.57
N PHE A 6 -14.10 37.60 27.94
CA PHE A 6 -14.12 37.74 26.47
C PHE A 6 -13.36 36.64 25.72
N SER A 7 -12.43 35.92 26.38
CA SER A 7 -11.65 34.85 25.74
C SER A 7 -12.47 33.57 25.56
N CYS A 8 -13.29 33.23 26.57
CA CYS A 8 -14.15 32.04 26.52
C CYS A 8 -15.25 32.17 25.46
N ILE A 9 -15.83 33.35 25.28
CA ILE A 9 -16.84 33.61 24.23
C ILE A 9 -16.27 33.45 22.82
N LYS A 10 -15.02 33.88 22.58
CA LYS A 10 -14.36 33.69 21.28
C LYS A 10 -14.08 32.22 20.98
N ILE A 11 -13.68 31.45 21.99
CA ILE A 11 -13.45 30.00 21.86
C ILE A 11 -14.76 29.26 21.58
N VAL A 12 -15.84 29.61 22.27
CA VAL A 12 -17.18 29.01 22.07
C VAL A 12 -17.76 29.39 20.70
N LEU A 13 -17.60 30.64 20.24
CA LEU A 13 -18.03 31.04 18.90
C LEU A 13 -17.22 30.36 17.80
N CYS A 14 -15.92 30.13 18.01
CA CYS A 14 -15.06 29.44 17.06
C CYS A 14 -15.39 27.93 16.98
N SER A 15 -15.70 27.29 18.11
CA SER A 15 -16.10 25.88 18.12
C SER A 15 -17.49 25.66 17.52
N VAL A 16 -18.45 26.58 17.73
CA VAL A 16 -19.77 26.55 17.08
C VAL A 16 -19.65 26.82 15.57
N GLY A 17 -18.79 27.75 15.16
CA GLY A 17 -18.51 28.00 13.75
C GLY A 17 -17.88 26.79 13.05
N LEU A 18 -16.93 26.11 13.70
CA LEU A 18 -16.35 24.87 13.19
C LEU A 18 -17.38 23.73 13.10
N LEU A 19 -18.28 23.63 14.08
CA LEU A 19 -19.37 22.65 14.09
C LEU A 19 -20.37 22.89 12.95
N LEU A 20 -20.68 24.16 12.65
CA LEU A 20 -21.57 24.54 11.54
C LEU A 20 -20.92 24.29 10.16
N ILE A 21 -19.61 24.47 10.04
CA ILE A 21 -18.86 24.13 8.82
C ILE A 21 -18.86 22.61 8.60
N LEU A 22 -18.73 21.83 9.67
CA LEU A 22 -18.78 20.37 9.61
C LEU A 22 -20.17 19.82 9.20
N THR A 23 -21.26 20.55 9.47
CA THR A 23 -22.61 20.16 9.04
C THR A 23 -22.93 20.47 7.57
N HIS A 24 -22.08 21.23 6.87
CA HIS A 24 -22.24 21.55 5.44
C HIS A 24 -21.26 20.77 4.55
N LEU A 25 -20.50 19.84 5.12
CA LEU A 25 -19.76 18.85 4.33
C LEU A 25 -20.76 17.78 3.90
N ASP A 26 -21.38 17.97 2.74
CA ASP A 26 -22.11 16.91 2.08
C ASP A 26 -21.17 15.69 1.98
N PHE A 27 -21.56 14.58 2.62
CA PHE A 27 -20.88 13.32 2.45
C PHE A 27 -20.99 12.95 0.96
N LEU A 28 -19.89 13.06 0.22
CA LEU A 28 -19.73 12.29 -1.01
C LEU A 28 -19.78 10.83 -0.58
N ASP A 29 -20.89 10.18 -0.87
CA ASP A 29 -21.05 8.74 -0.68
C ASP A 29 -19.94 8.05 -1.49
N ALA A 30 -18.97 7.48 -0.79
CA ALA A 30 -17.87 6.79 -1.42
C ALA A 30 -18.44 5.55 -2.11
N ALA A 31 -18.22 5.43 -3.41
CA ALA A 31 -18.79 4.35 -4.22
C ALA A 31 -18.57 2.97 -3.56
N ASP A 32 -19.66 2.24 -3.33
CA ASP A 32 -19.70 0.84 -2.83
C ASP A 32 -19.13 -0.18 -3.86
N ARG A 33 -18.37 0.32 -4.84
CA ARG A 33 -17.73 -0.41 -5.93
C ARG A 33 -16.31 0.12 -6.09
N PRO A 34 -15.34 -0.36 -5.30
CA PRO A 34 -13.96 0.08 -5.42
C PRO A 34 -13.41 -0.28 -6.81
N GLY A 35 -12.90 0.72 -7.54
CA GLY A 35 -12.31 0.51 -8.87
C GLY A 35 -10.94 -0.18 -8.85
N ALA A 36 -10.31 -0.29 -7.68
CA ALA A 36 -9.00 -0.92 -7.47
C ALA A 36 -9.07 -1.91 -6.30
N VAL A 37 -9.79 -3.01 -6.49
CA VAL A 37 -10.06 -4.02 -5.44
C VAL A 37 -8.78 -4.64 -4.90
N PHE A 38 -7.72 -4.74 -5.71
CA PHE A 38 -6.43 -5.28 -5.27
C PHE A 38 -5.79 -4.49 -4.11
N LEU A 39 -6.12 -3.21 -3.95
CA LEU A 39 -5.65 -2.39 -2.82
C LEU A 39 -6.35 -2.75 -1.49
N MET A 40 -7.44 -3.51 -1.55
CA MET A 40 -8.08 -4.03 -0.35
C MET A 40 -7.35 -5.23 0.22
N ILE A 41 -6.40 -5.83 -0.51
CA ILE A 41 -5.56 -6.91 -0.02
C ILE A 41 -4.54 -6.31 0.96
N PRO A 42 -4.65 -6.60 2.27
CA PRO A 42 -3.82 -5.94 3.27
C PRO A 42 -2.36 -6.42 3.16
N PRO A 43 -1.39 -5.52 2.91
CA PRO A 43 0.01 -5.90 2.91
C PRO A 43 0.55 -6.05 4.34
N GLY A 44 1.35 -7.10 4.55
CA GLY A 44 2.13 -7.32 5.76
C GLY A 44 1.66 -8.53 6.54
N ALA A 45 2.54 -9.50 6.78
CA ALA A 45 2.20 -10.69 7.56
C ALA A 45 1.75 -10.34 9.00
N ARG A 46 2.36 -9.31 9.62
CA ARG A 46 1.96 -8.82 10.94
C ARG A 46 0.59 -8.15 10.90
N ALA A 47 0.33 -7.33 9.89
CA ALA A 47 -0.97 -6.69 9.71
C ALA A 47 -2.07 -7.74 9.50
N LEU A 48 -1.81 -8.74 8.66
CA LEU A 48 -2.69 -9.90 8.42
C LEU A 48 -2.97 -10.68 9.70
N GLY A 49 -1.94 -10.99 10.50
CA GLY A 49 -2.08 -11.67 11.79
C GLY A 49 -2.87 -10.88 12.84
N MET A 50 -2.96 -9.56 12.69
CA MET A 50 -3.77 -8.66 13.51
C MET A 50 -5.17 -8.39 12.92
N GLY A 51 -5.60 -9.13 11.90
CA GLY A 51 -6.88 -8.91 11.23
C GLY A 51 -6.95 -7.58 10.47
N ALA A 52 -5.83 -7.15 9.87
CA ALA A 52 -5.64 -5.87 9.19
C ALA A 52 -5.82 -4.61 10.07
N ALA A 53 -5.88 -4.75 11.40
CA ALA A 53 -5.97 -3.64 12.36
C ALA A 53 -4.59 -3.00 12.62
N PHE A 54 -4.01 -2.35 11.60
CA PHE A 54 -2.61 -1.92 11.62
C PHE A 54 -2.38 -0.40 11.64
N THR A 55 -3.44 0.41 11.73
CA THR A 55 -3.40 1.88 11.67
C THR A 55 -2.64 2.55 12.82
N GLY A 56 -2.57 1.92 13.98
CA GLY A 56 -1.84 2.41 15.16
C GLY A 56 -0.38 1.93 15.25
N SER A 57 0.07 1.11 14.30
CA SER A 57 1.44 0.59 14.27
C SER A 57 2.36 1.53 13.48
N CYS A 58 3.62 1.64 13.92
CA CYS A 58 4.70 2.31 13.17
C CYS A 58 5.97 1.44 13.12
N ASN A 59 5.84 0.13 13.36
CA ASN A 59 7.00 -0.72 13.65
C ASN A 59 7.82 -1.12 12.40
N ASP A 60 7.20 -1.09 11.22
CA ASP A 60 7.84 -1.49 9.96
C ASP A 60 7.20 -0.78 8.74
N PRO A 61 7.89 -0.71 7.58
CA PRO A 61 7.43 -0.03 6.38
C PRO A 61 6.02 -0.40 5.89
N SER A 62 5.54 -1.62 6.13
CA SER A 62 4.18 -2.00 5.72
C SER A 62 3.10 -1.21 6.45
N SER A 63 3.40 -0.64 7.63
CA SER A 63 2.47 0.17 8.42
C SER A 63 2.04 1.45 7.71
N PHE A 64 2.90 2.04 6.88
CA PHE A 64 2.61 3.31 6.20
C PHE A 64 1.61 3.17 5.06
N TYR A 65 1.35 1.92 4.61
CA TYR A 65 0.22 1.64 3.72
C TYR A 65 -1.13 1.95 4.40
N TYR A 66 -1.23 1.67 5.70
CA TYR A 66 -2.45 1.85 6.49
C TYR A 66 -2.56 3.25 7.08
N ASN A 67 -1.43 3.85 7.49
CA ASN A 67 -1.40 5.17 8.10
C ASN A 67 -0.11 5.93 7.77
N PRO A 68 -0.13 6.88 6.82
CA PRO A 68 1.05 7.73 6.56
C PRO A 68 1.35 8.70 7.69
N GLY A 69 0.41 9.01 8.61
CA GLY A 69 0.69 9.79 9.81
C GLY A 69 1.64 9.10 10.78
N ALA A 70 1.63 7.76 10.79
CA ALA A 70 2.57 6.95 11.58
C ALA A 70 4.01 7.08 11.05
N LEU A 71 4.19 7.39 9.76
CA LEU A 71 5.50 7.61 9.15
C LEU A 71 6.25 8.76 9.82
N ALA A 72 5.55 9.76 10.36
CA ALA A 72 6.15 10.89 11.09
C ALA A 72 6.98 10.47 12.31
N PHE A 73 6.70 9.31 12.90
CA PHE A 73 7.37 8.80 14.11
C PHE A 73 8.43 7.73 13.80
N TYR A 74 8.63 7.40 12.53
CA TYR A 74 9.61 6.40 12.11
C TYR A 74 11.02 6.98 12.10
N ASP A 75 11.98 6.28 12.70
CA ASP A 75 13.31 6.83 13.01
C ASP A 75 14.46 6.02 12.40
N ARG A 76 14.15 4.97 11.64
CA ARG A 76 15.13 4.05 11.07
C ARG A 76 14.88 3.78 9.61
N PHE A 77 15.90 3.33 8.89
CA PHE A 77 15.72 2.74 7.57
C PHE A 77 14.88 1.46 7.67
N GLY A 78 14.01 1.20 6.70
CA GLY A 78 13.29 -0.06 6.62
C GLY A 78 12.98 -0.50 5.19
N LEU A 79 13.04 -1.81 4.97
CA LEU A 79 12.61 -2.48 3.75
C LEU A 79 11.77 -3.70 4.12
N VAL A 80 10.61 -3.85 3.48
CA VAL A 80 9.72 -5.01 3.60
C VAL A 80 9.35 -5.46 2.20
N VAL A 81 9.45 -6.76 1.94
CA VAL A 81 9.00 -7.37 0.68
C VAL A 81 8.15 -8.58 1.02
N LEU A 82 7.04 -8.74 0.31
CA LEU A 82 6.07 -9.82 0.47
C LEU A 82 5.82 -10.48 -0.88
N ASN A 83 5.73 -11.82 -0.85
CA ASN A 83 5.47 -12.73 -1.96
C ASN A 83 6.55 -12.69 -3.07
N GLN A 84 7.59 -13.51 -2.88
CA GLN A 84 8.71 -13.72 -3.80
C GLN A 84 8.26 -14.53 -5.03
N GLY A 85 8.81 -14.44 -6.24
CA GLY A 85 9.81 -13.54 -6.78
C GLY A 85 9.35 -12.20 -7.38
N LEU A 86 10.34 -11.35 -7.50
CA LEU A 86 10.26 -10.07 -8.18
C LEU A 86 9.94 -10.29 -9.67
N PRO A 87 9.34 -9.31 -10.38
CA PRO A 87 9.23 -9.38 -11.83
C PRO A 87 10.60 -9.72 -12.45
N PRO A 88 10.67 -10.56 -13.50
CA PRO A 88 11.93 -11.13 -14.01
C PRO A 88 13.06 -10.12 -14.25
N GLY A 89 12.73 -8.86 -14.59
CA GLY A 89 13.68 -7.78 -14.79
C GLY A 89 14.29 -7.21 -13.50
N ILE A 90 13.48 -6.96 -12.46
CA ILE A 90 13.96 -6.41 -11.17
C ILE A 90 14.64 -7.50 -10.33
N GLY A 91 14.17 -8.75 -10.44
CA GLY A 91 14.79 -9.91 -9.79
C GLY A 91 16.25 -10.08 -10.21
N ARG A 92 16.53 -10.03 -11.53
CA ARG A 92 17.91 -10.12 -12.05
C ARG A 92 18.82 -8.97 -11.62
N LEU A 93 18.30 -7.75 -11.48
CA LEU A 93 19.10 -6.60 -11.03
C LEU A 93 19.48 -6.70 -9.55
N LEU A 94 18.60 -7.26 -8.71
CA LEU A 94 18.88 -7.51 -7.30
C LEU A 94 19.75 -8.75 -7.09
N GLU A 95 19.60 -9.78 -7.93
CA GLU A 95 20.51 -10.93 -8.05
C GLU A 95 21.92 -10.48 -8.46
N GLN A 96 22.04 -9.48 -9.34
CA GLN A 96 23.30 -8.89 -9.81
C GLN A 96 23.99 -7.95 -8.80
N GLY A 97 23.52 -7.87 -7.55
CA GLY A 97 24.36 -7.41 -6.44
C GLY A 97 24.29 -5.93 -6.04
N ILE A 98 23.20 -5.21 -6.33
CA ILE A 98 23.05 -3.81 -5.84
C ILE A 98 22.76 -3.74 -4.32
N VAL A 99 22.40 -4.85 -3.67
CA VAL A 99 22.29 -4.95 -2.20
C VAL A 99 23.16 -6.10 -1.72
N GLY A 100 24.40 -5.79 -1.34
CA GLY A 100 25.46 -6.72 -0.90
C GLY A 100 25.20 -7.44 0.43
N GLY A 101 23.98 -7.94 0.66
CA GLY A 101 23.60 -8.69 1.85
C GLY A 101 22.49 -9.73 1.65
N SER A 102 21.94 -9.87 0.43
CA SER A 102 20.77 -10.70 0.16
C SER A 102 21.07 -12.20 -0.05
N GLY A 103 22.35 -12.59 -0.03
CA GLY A 103 22.81 -13.94 -0.37
C GLY A 103 22.31 -15.06 0.57
N ALA A 104 21.78 -14.72 1.74
CA ALA A 104 21.21 -15.69 2.68
C ALA A 104 19.69 -15.92 2.52
N ILE A 105 19.02 -15.23 1.59
CA ILE A 105 17.56 -15.32 1.42
C ILE A 105 17.17 -16.20 0.20
N PHE A 106 18.10 -16.48 -0.73
CA PHE A 106 17.73 -17.03 -2.05
C PHE A 106 18.61 -18.18 -2.57
N TYR A 107 19.46 -18.81 -1.75
CA TYR A 107 20.16 -20.02 -2.15
C TYR A 107 19.35 -21.27 -1.78
N GLY A 108 18.82 -21.96 -2.79
CA GLY A 108 18.35 -23.34 -2.65
C GLY A 108 17.01 -23.61 -3.32
N GLU A 109 17.06 -24.41 -4.39
CA GLU A 109 15.95 -25.10 -5.05
C GLU A 109 15.04 -24.27 -5.97
N THR A 110 14.72 -24.87 -7.11
CA THR A 110 13.70 -24.42 -8.06
C THR A 110 12.38 -24.29 -7.30
N ILE A 111 12.08 -23.07 -6.90
CA ILE A 111 10.96 -22.78 -6.02
C ILE A 111 9.68 -22.90 -6.84
N HIS A 112 9.01 -24.05 -6.79
CA HIS A 112 7.55 -24.06 -6.82
C HIS A 112 7.11 -23.30 -5.56
N LEU A 113 6.85 -22.00 -5.72
CA LEU A 113 6.65 -21.03 -4.63
C LEU A 113 5.33 -21.21 -3.87
N GLU A 114 4.52 -22.19 -4.25
CA GLU A 114 3.25 -22.47 -3.62
C GLU A 114 3.22 -23.92 -3.13
N PRO A 115 2.76 -24.16 -1.89
CA PRO A 115 2.59 -25.53 -1.44
C PRO A 115 1.48 -26.20 -2.26
N ALA A 116 1.69 -27.45 -2.67
CA ALA A 116 0.89 -28.19 -3.66
C ALA A 116 -0.64 -28.28 -3.40
N TRP A 117 -1.12 -27.80 -2.25
CA TRP A 117 -2.53 -27.79 -1.86
C TRP A 117 -3.30 -26.53 -2.32
N LEU A 118 -2.63 -25.50 -2.86
CA LEU A 118 -3.27 -24.25 -3.34
C LEU A 118 -3.30 -24.15 -4.88
N TRP A 119 -3.59 -25.25 -5.56
CA TRP A 119 -3.58 -25.35 -7.03
C TRP A 119 -4.58 -24.42 -7.76
N GLN A 120 -5.55 -23.83 -7.06
CA GLN A 120 -6.52 -22.89 -7.62
C GLN A 120 -6.01 -21.44 -7.71
N LEU A 121 -4.84 -21.14 -7.13
CA LEU A 121 -4.15 -19.86 -7.28
C LEU A 121 -2.76 -19.99 -7.93
N SER A 122 -2.42 -21.14 -8.55
CA SER A 122 -1.04 -21.45 -8.98
C SER A 122 -0.39 -20.39 -9.87
N ASP A 123 -1.20 -19.66 -10.65
CA ASP A 123 -0.73 -18.66 -11.60
C ASP A 123 -0.97 -17.22 -11.12
N MET A 124 -1.74 -17.05 -10.04
CA MET A 124 -2.01 -15.74 -9.45
C MET A 124 -0.85 -15.30 -8.55
N ARG A 125 -0.48 -14.02 -8.63
CA ARG A 125 0.69 -13.51 -7.90
C ARG A 125 0.44 -12.13 -7.32
N TYR A 126 0.55 -11.98 -6.01
CA TYR A 126 0.44 -10.69 -5.32
C TYR A 126 1.78 -10.27 -4.70
N VAL A 127 2.51 -9.34 -5.33
CA VAL A 127 3.79 -8.82 -4.82
C VAL A 127 3.57 -7.48 -4.13
N TYR A 128 4.15 -7.32 -2.95
CA TYR A 128 4.19 -6.03 -2.26
C TYR A 128 5.60 -5.72 -1.77
N GLY A 129 6.08 -4.52 -2.05
CA GLY A 129 7.35 -3.99 -1.55
C GLY A 129 7.13 -2.64 -0.87
N SER A 130 7.80 -2.40 0.24
CA SER A 130 7.77 -1.11 0.90
C SER A 130 9.13 -0.75 1.45
N TYR A 131 9.52 0.49 1.18
CA TYR A 131 10.79 1.07 1.54
C TYR A 131 10.52 2.36 2.32
N ALA A 132 11.22 2.59 3.42
CA ALA A 132 11.03 3.78 4.24
C ALA A 132 12.38 4.36 4.67
N ILE A 133 12.49 5.68 4.50
CA ILE A 133 13.66 6.46 4.87
C ILE A 133 13.27 7.66 5.72
N PRO A 134 13.83 7.80 6.92
CA PRO A 134 13.75 9.03 7.67
C PRO A 134 14.77 10.04 7.13
N VAL A 135 14.38 11.31 7.03
CA VAL A 135 15.28 12.39 6.60
C VAL A 135 15.24 13.51 7.65
N ASP A 136 16.37 13.69 8.32
CA ASP A 136 16.50 14.68 9.40
C ASP A 136 16.12 16.10 8.93
N GLY A 137 15.29 16.77 9.72
CA GLY A 137 14.83 18.15 9.47
C GLY A 137 13.69 18.29 8.44
N ILE A 138 13.57 17.37 7.47
CA ILE A 138 12.54 17.44 6.43
C ILE A 138 11.30 16.65 6.85
N GLY A 139 11.49 15.41 7.29
CA GLY A 139 10.43 14.44 7.56
C GLY A 139 10.78 13.09 6.96
N ASN A 140 9.82 12.17 6.95
CA ASN A 140 10.06 10.78 6.60
C ASN A 140 9.33 10.43 5.31
N PHE A 141 9.98 9.66 4.45
CA PHE A 141 9.44 9.24 3.16
C PHE A 141 9.28 7.73 3.12
N SER A 142 8.27 7.24 2.41
CA SER A 142 8.12 5.83 2.12
C SER A 142 7.62 5.61 0.70
N LEU A 143 8.20 4.63 0.02
CA LEU A 143 7.78 4.14 -1.28
C LEU A 143 7.10 2.79 -1.10
N HIS A 144 5.96 2.60 -1.75
CA HIS A 144 5.26 1.32 -1.80
C HIS A 144 5.06 0.90 -3.25
N LEU A 145 5.25 -0.39 -3.50
CA LEU A 145 4.99 -1.04 -4.77
C LEU A 145 4.03 -2.18 -4.49
N THR A 146 2.95 -2.24 -5.25
CA THR A 146 1.94 -3.30 -5.15
C THR A 146 1.65 -3.78 -6.55
N TYR A 147 1.68 -5.09 -6.75
CA TYR A 147 1.43 -5.71 -8.04
C TYR A 147 0.61 -6.98 -7.83
N LEU A 148 -0.48 -7.12 -8.56
CA LEU A 148 -1.32 -8.31 -8.58
C LEU A 148 -1.40 -8.80 -10.03
N ASN A 149 -1.11 -10.08 -10.26
CA ASN A 149 -1.37 -10.78 -11.51
C ASN A 149 -2.44 -11.85 -11.24
N THR A 150 -3.38 -11.99 -12.18
CA THR A 150 -4.50 -12.95 -12.10
C THR A 150 -4.19 -14.28 -12.79
N GLY A 151 -3.01 -14.44 -13.38
CA GLY A 151 -2.60 -15.64 -14.10
C GLY A 151 -3.04 -15.64 -15.57
N GLU A 152 -2.73 -16.73 -16.28
CA GLU A 152 -3.06 -16.87 -17.70
C GLU A 152 -4.56 -17.21 -17.89
N THR A 153 -5.23 -16.44 -18.75
CA THR A 153 -6.62 -16.69 -19.16
C THR A 153 -6.65 -17.15 -20.61
N GLU A 154 -7.27 -18.31 -20.86
CA GLU A 154 -7.50 -18.83 -22.21
C GLU A 154 -8.75 -18.21 -22.85
N VAL A 155 -8.61 -17.73 -24.09
CA VAL A 155 -9.73 -17.22 -24.90
C VAL A 155 -10.12 -18.27 -25.93
N ARG A 156 -11.37 -18.74 -25.87
CA ARG A 156 -11.91 -19.76 -26.79
C ARG A 156 -13.15 -19.25 -27.52
N ASN A 157 -13.33 -19.64 -28.78
CA ASN A 157 -14.54 -19.32 -29.55
C ASN A 157 -15.72 -20.24 -29.15
N PHE A 158 -16.92 -20.00 -29.72
CA PHE A 158 -18.11 -20.82 -29.46
C PHE A 158 -17.99 -22.30 -29.87
N GLU A 159 -16.99 -22.62 -30.70
CA GLU A 159 -16.69 -23.98 -31.16
C GLU A 159 -15.63 -24.67 -30.28
N GLY A 160 -15.12 -23.98 -29.25
CA GLY A 160 -14.12 -24.48 -28.31
C GLY A 160 -12.66 -24.35 -28.77
N VAL A 161 -12.41 -23.70 -29.91
CA VAL A 161 -11.07 -23.44 -30.47
C VAL A 161 -10.38 -22.33 -29.69
N LEU A 162 -9.13 -22.57 -29.27
CA LEU A 162 -8.28 -21.60 -28.58
C LEU A 162 -7.83 -20.51 -29.55
N LEU A 163 -8.19 -19.25 -29.26
CA LEU A 163 -7.80 -18.07 -30.03
C LEU A 163 -6.49 -17.45 -29.51
N GLY A 164 -6.21 -17.59 -28.21
CA GLY A 164 -4.99 -17.11 -27.56
C GLY A 164 -5.09 -17.15 -26.05
N THR A 165 -4.01 -16.74 -25.37
CA THR A 165 -3.96 -16.53 -23.92
C THR A 165 -3.56 -15.10 -23.59
N TYR A 166 -4.03 -14.57 -22.47
CA TYR A 166 -3.58 -13.29 -21.94
C TYR A 166 -3.51 -13.29 -20.42
N GLU A 167 -2.70 -12.40 -19.86
CA GLU A 167 -2.62 -12.17 -18.41
C GLU A 167 -3.18 -10.79 -18.06
N SER A 168 -3.98 -10.74 -17.00
CA SER A 168 -4.48 -9.49 -16.43
C SER A 168 -3.65 -9.11 -15.21
N TYR A 169 -3.29 -7.83 -15.08
CA TYR A 169 -2.53 -7.35 -13.95
C TYR A 169 -2.94 -5.97 -13.46
N ASP A 170 -2.78 -5.76 -12.16
CA ASP A 170 -2.94 -4.49 -11.47
C ASP A 170 -1.62 -4.08 -10.83
N ALA A 171 -1.26 -2.81 -10.96
CA ALA A 171 -0.07 -2.24 -10.37
C ALA A 171 -0.41 -0.94 -9.64
N ALA A 172 0.20 -0.72 -8.48
CA ALA A 172 0.20 0.56 -7.80
C ALA A 172 1.60 0.93 -7.31
N VAL A 173 1.97 2.19 -7.56
CA VAL A 173 3.13 2.84 -6.97
C VAL A 173 2.62 3.90 -6.01
N SER A 174 3.05 3.87 -4.76
CA SER A 174 2.66 4.86 -3.76
C SER A 174 3.88 5.57 -3.19
N LEU A 175 3.79 6.89 -3.03
CA LEU A 175 4.77 7.68 -2.31
C LEU A 175 4.08 8.33 -1.10
N SER A 176 4.63 8.08 0.08
CA SER A 176 4.14 8.57 1.36
C SER A 176 5.15 9.54 1.96
N PHE A 177 4.65 10.61 2.56
CA PHE A 177 5.44 11.56 3.34
C PHE A 177 4.76 11.76 4.70
N GLY A 178 5.55 11.76 5.78
CA GLY A 178 5.07 11.98 7.13
C GLY A 178 5.98 12.92 7.91
N LYS A 179 5.39 13.85 8.67
CA LYS A 179 6.11 14.80 9.52
C LYS A 179 5.37 15.05 10.83
N THR A 180 6.11 15.21 11.91
CA THR A 180 5.58 15.64 13.21
C THR A 180 5.25 17.13 13.17
N PHE A 181 4.03 17.50 13.55
CA PHE A 181 3.59 18.89 13.71
C PHE A 181 3.64 19.33 15.18
N PHE A 182 3.33 18.41 16.10
CA PHE A 182 3.56 18.55 17.54
C PHE A 182 4.35 17.34 18.04
N SER A 183 4.90 17.41 19.27
CA SER A 183 5.68 16.30 19.88
C SER A 183 4.94 14.96 19.96
N ARG A 184 3.61 14.96 19.77
CA ARG A 184 2.76 13.75 19.81
C ARG A 184 1.82 13.62 18.61
N LEU A 185 1.87 14.55 17.64
CA LEU A 185 0.98 14.53 16.48
C LEU A 185 1.81 14.47 15.18
N GLY A 186 1.66 13.35 14.48
CA GLY A 186 2.20 13.11 13.16
C GLY A 186 1.10 13.33 12.11
N ILE A 187 1.44 14.05 11.05
CA ILE A 187 0.59 14.19 9.86
C ILE A 187 1.33 13.55 8.70
N GLY A 188 0.60 12.85 7.86
CA GLY A 188 1.17 12.28 6.64
C GLY A 188 0.18 12.26 5.49
N VAL A 189 0.73 12.15 4.29
CA VAL A 189 0.00 12.09 3.03
C VAL A 189 0.60 11.00 2.17
N THR A 190 -0.23 10.32 1.38
CA THR A 190 0.19 9.32 0.41
C THR A 190 -0.44 9.62 -0.93
N GLY A 191 0.38 9.78 -1.96
CA GLY A 191 -0.06 9.73 -3.35
C GLY A 191 0.07 8.31 -3.88
N LYS A 192 -0.96 7.81 -4.57
CA LYS A 192 -0.94 6.49 -5.24
C LYS A 192 -1.22 6.67 -6.73
N TYR A 193 -0.36 6.09 -7.56
CA TYR A 193 -0.58 5.93 -8.98
C TYR A 193 -0.96 4.48 -9.24
N ILE A 194 -2.12 4.26 -9.86
CA ILE A 194 -2.72 2.94 -10.07
C ILE A 194 -2.88 2.71 -11.57
N TYR A 195 -2.48 1.53 -12.03
CA TYR A 195 -2.62 1.09 -13.40
C TYR A 195 -3.20 -0.32 -13.42
N SER A 196 -4.24 -0.53 -14.21
CA SER A 196 -4.94 -1.81 -14.32
C SER A 196 -5.02 -2.21 -15.80
N TYR A 197 -4.55 -3.40 -16.11
CA TYR A 197 -4.68 -4.03 -17.41
C TYR A 197 -5.60 -5.23 -17.28
N LEU A 198 -6.84 -5.07 -17.76
CA LEU A 198 -7.91 -6.06 -17.57
C LEU A 198 -7.98 -7.05 -18.73
N VAL A 199 -8.07 -6.55 -19.96
CA VAL A 199 -8.28 -7.38 -21.15
C VAL A 199 -7.60 -6.76 -22.37
N PRO A 200 -6.97 -7.57 -23.25
CA PRO A 200 -6.49 -7.08 -24.53
C PRO A 200 -7.63 -6.63 -25.44
N ALA A 201 -7.36 -5.68 -26.33
CA ALA A 201 -8.35 -5.20 -27.30
C ALA A 201 -8.72 -6.21 -28.41
N TRP A 202 -8.01 -7.34 -28.51
CA TRP A 202 -8.25 -8.37 -29.52
C TRP A 202 -9.21 -9.47 -29.06
N VAL A 203 -9.60 -9.47 -27.78
CA VAL A 203 -10.55 -10.40 -27.16
C VAL A 203 -11.98 -9.95 -27.39
#